data_AF-A0AAD8IGM0-F1
#
_entry.id   AF-A0AAD8IGM0-F1
#
_cell.length_a   1.000
_cell.length_b   1.000
_cell.length_c   1.000
_cell.angle_alpha   90.00
_cell.angle_beta   90.00
_cell.angle_gamma   90.00
#
_symmetry.space_group_name_H-M   'P 1'
#
loop_
_entity.id
_entity.type
_entity.pdbx_description
1 polymer ?
#
loop_
_entity_poly.entity_id
_entity_poly.type
_entity_poly.pdbx_seq_one_letter_code
_entity_poly.pdbx_strand_id
1 'polypeptide(L)'
;MLTLVTLGESRLVLQIEDDYTRPALVISPSLDSTSSASPRLGESISKKRKLATSEDSKKVMEHFKNQACKMFARWMYDAGISFNGANYESFGPAIEAIGQHGPGMKPPTYHEVRVPLLNNEVEETNKIVEEHKKEWEKGAFFLESIDASDYSKIGEKILESMENCVKAVGENHVIKVVTDSAANNVKPGKMLMRMYPHIYWTPCAAHCIDLMLEGIFKIRKLKDTCSSAMALCGFIYARPGTVNMLRYFTKLKELLRPAKTRFATSCIMLGRLYLLKASLQKMFVSEEWIASKWSKENSGKRATATVLKISFWRNIAFALKVCGPLIKVLRIVDGETKPSMRYIYGAMERAKSVIVSSFESENEYKKAFEIIDHRWEVRGRLVPDTTIQNAIIDEIAVYKYATDSFSSEMAKRARKQLAPGEDLNWDDVCIALGDEEPL
;
A
#
# COMPACT_ATOMS: atom_id res chain seq x y z
N MET A 1 11.29 -7.91 -2.99
CA MET A 1 11.21 -6.90 -4.07
C MET A 1 12.37 -5.92 -3.95
N LEU A 2 12.97 -5.53 -5.06
CA LEU A 2 14.06 -4.54 -5.14
C LEU A 2 13.63 -3.36 -6.02
N THR A 3 13.55 -2.18 -5.42
CA THR A 3 13.12 -0.93 -6.06
C THR A 3 14.27 0.08 -6.06
N LEU A 4 14.65 0.60 -7.21
CA LEU A 4 15.59 1.71 -7.37
C LEU A 4 14.85 3.05 -7.33
N VAL A 5 15.40 4.05 -6.64
CA VAL A 5 14.86 5.41 -6.60
C VAL A 5 15.99 6.39 -6.90
N THR A 6 15.83 7.26 -7.90
CA THR A 6 16.83 8.29 -8.21
C THR A 6 16.85 9.45 -7.23
N LEU A 7 18.04 10.00 -7.05
CA LEU A 7 18.31 11.25 -6.36
C LEU A 7 19.27 12.09 -7.23
N GLY A 8 18.71 12.76 -8.24
CA GLY A 8 19.45 13.61 -9.18
C GLY A 8 20.14 12.85 -10.32
N GLU A 9 20.95 13.56 -11.11
CA GLU A 9 21.38 13.15 -12.46
C GLU A 9 22.29 11.92 -12.56
N SER A 10 22.71 11.27 -11.47
CA SER A 10 23.50 10.01 -11.55
C SER A 10 23.56 9.18 -10.25
N ARG A 11 22.70 9.45 -9.26
CA ARG A 11 22.77 8.81 -7.93
C ARG A 11 21.47 8.08 -7.62
N LEU A 12 21.60 6.85 -7.16
CA LEU A 12 20.50 5.89 -6.97
C LEU A 12 20.44 5.42 -5.51
N VAL A 13 19.22 5.24 -5.04
CA VAL A 13 18.84 4.61 -3.78
C VAL A 13 18.26 3.25 -4.10
N LEU A 14 18.84 2.20 -3.53
CA LEU A 14 18.28 0.85 -3.58
C LEU A 14 17.35 0.66 -2.37
N GLN A 15 16.10 0.34 -2.61
CA GLN A 15 15.12 -0.06 -1.60
C GLN A 15 14.83 -1.55 -1.76
N ILE A 16 15.00 -2.30 -0.68
CA ILE A 16 14.82 -3.75 -0.63
C ILE A 16 13.69 -4.02 0.34
N GLU A 17 12.60 -4.56 -0.18
CA GLU A 17 11.39 -4.88 0.58
C GLU A 17 11.18 -6.39 0.66
N ASP A 18 10.94 -6.87 1.88
CA ASP A 18 10.46 -8.23 2.13
C ASP A 18 8.94 -8.23 1.88
N ASP A 19 8.52 -8.77 0.73
CA ASP A 19 7.12 -8.76 0.34
C ASP A 19 6.46 -10.09 0.70
N TYR A 20 5.98 -10.20 1.94
CA TYR A 20 5.26 -11.41 2.35
C TYR A 20 3.83 -11.48 1.79
N THR A 21 3.25 -10.41 1.21
CA THR A 21 1.81 -10.41 0.85
C THR A 21 1.30 -9.36 -0.17
N ARG A 22 2.06 -8.86 -1.17
CA ARG A 22 1.37 -8.21 -2.31
C ARG A 22 1.04 -9.28 -3.38
N PRO A 23 -0.23 -9.52 -3.74
CA PRO A 23 -0.50 -9.96 -5.09
C PRO A 23 0.02 -8.85 -6.00
N ALA A 24 0.88 -9.19 -6.97
CA ALA A 24 1.45 -8.25 -7.93
C ALA A 24 0.36 -7.30 -8.47
N LEU A 25 0.38 -6.06 -7.99
CA LEU A 25 -0.49 -5.01 -8.50
C LEU A 25 0.26 -4.41 -9.67
N VAL A 26 -0.06 -4.88 -10.88
CA VAL A 26 0.33 -4.23 -12.12
C VAL A 26 -0.37 -2.87 -12.11
N ILE A 27 0.40 -1.80 -11.96
CA ILE A 27 -0.09 -0.43 -12.12
C ILE A 27 -0.26 -0.20 -13.61
N SER A 28 -1.50 -0.27 -14.08
CA SER A 28 -1.93 0.33 -15.35
C SER A 28 -1.72 1.85 -15.27
N PRO A 29 -1.00 2.49 -16.22
CA PRO A 29 -0.92 3.93 -16.31
C PRO A 29 -2.33 4.52 -16.56
N SER A 30 -2.71 5.52 -15.76
CA SER A 30 -3.93 6.27 -15.98
C SER A 30 -3.94 6.91 -17.37
N LEU A 31 -5.09 6.78 -18.06
CA LEU A 31 -5.39 7.46 -19.32
C LEU A 31 -5.13 8.97 -19.20
N ASP A 32 -4.08 9.45 -19.84
CA ASP A 32 -4.08 10.78 -20.45
C ASP A 32 -4.34 10.60 -21.94
N SER A 33 -5.54 11.00 -22.36
CA SER A 33 -5.95 11.06 -23.74
C SER A 33 -5.17 12.17 -24.46
N THR A 34 -3.99 11.87 -24.99
CA THR A 34 -3.40 12.64 -26.07
C THR A 34 -2.99 11.70 -27.20
N SER A 35 -3.81 11.69 -28.25
CA SER A 35 -3.51 11.01 -29.49
C SER A 35 -2.18 11.51 -30.05
N SER A 36 -1.17 10.64 -30.13
CA SER A 36 -0.06 10.82 -31.05
C SER A 36 -0.09 9.63 -32.01
N ALA A 37 -0.49 9.93 -33.25
CA ALA A 37 -0.51 8.99 -34.35
C ALA A 37 0.93 8.61 -34.72
N SER A 38 1.18 7.32 -34.93
CA SER A 38 2.36 6.83 -35.65
C SER A 38 1.92 6.06 -36.91
N PRO A 39 2.77 6.04 -37.95
CA PRO A 39 2.31 6.15 -39.33
C PRO A 39 1.87 4.80 -39.93
N ARG A 40 0.75 4.83 -40.64
CA ARG A 40 0.31 3.72 -41.50
C ARG A 40 1.27 3.61 -42.69
N LEU A 41 1.98 2.49 -42.78
CA LEU A 41 2.66 2.09 -44.01
C LEU A 41 1.70 1.28 -44.89
N GLY A 42 1.41 1.83 -46.07
CA GLY A 42 1.24 1.03 -47.28
C GLY A 42 -0.18 0.59 -47.65
N GLU A 43 -0.95 1.53 -48.20
CA GLU A 43 -1.94 1.19 -49.22
C GLU A 43 -1.28 0.46 -50.40
N SER A 44 -1.78 -0.72 -50.77
CA SER A 44 -2.31 -1.03 -52.10
C SER A 44 -2.21 -2.53 -52.39
N ILE A 45 -3.37 -3.20 -52.51
CA ILE A 45 -3.84 -3.89 -53.72
C ILE A 45 -5.33 -4.15 -53.47
N SER A 46 -6.16 -3.27 -54.05
CA SER A 46 -7.57 -3.53 -54.21
C SER A 46 -7.75 -4.36 -55.48
N LYS A 47 -8.43 -5.50 -55.37
CA LYS A 47 -9.23 -6.05 -56.48
C LYS A 47 -10.35 -6.94 -55.94
N LYS A 48 -11.52 -6.30 -55.84
CA LYS A 48 -12.89 -6.82 -56.01
C LYS A 48 -13.29 -8.08 -55.22
N ARG A 49 -14.06 -7.86 -54.15
CA ARG A 49 -15.40 -8.48 -53.99
C ARG A 49 -16.36 -7.44 -53.41
N LYS A 50 -17.28 -6.96 -54.26
CA LYS A 50 -18.53 -6.32 -53.79
C LYS A 50 -19.37 -7.43 -53.12
N LEU A 51 -19.95 -7.18 -51.95
CA LEU A 51 -21.36 -7.47 -51.64
C LEU A 51 -21.78 -6.96 -50.23
N ALA A 52 -22.86 -6.17 -50.20
CA ALA A 52 -23.81 -5.87 -49.11
C ALA A 52 -23.35 -5.18 -47.79
N THR A 53 -23.66 -3.89 -47.67
CA THR A 53 -24.05 -3.22 -46.41
C THR A 53 -25.60 -3.28 -46.29
N SER A 54 -26.27 -3.31 -45.13
CA SER A 54 -25.95 -2.68 -43.85
C SER A 54 -26.58 -3.30 -42.57
N GLU A 55 -27.41 -4.36 -42.62
CA GLU A 55 -28.08 -4.92 -41.42
C GLU A 55 -27.75 -6.42 -41.19
N ASP A 56 -27.81 -7.24 -42.24
CA ASP A 56 -27.56 -8.68 -42.13
C ASP A 56 -26.09 -8.99 -41.84
N SER A 57 -25.15 -8.25 -42.43
CA SER A 57 -23.72 -8.35 -42.13
C SER A 57 -23.43 -8.01 -40.66
N LYS A 58 -24.15 -7.04 -40.07
CA LYS A 58 -24.03 -6.72 -38.64
C LYS A 58 -24.56 -7.83 -37.76
N LYS A 59 -25.71 -8.42 -38.10
CA LYS A 59 -26.29 -9.56 -37.37
C LYS A 59 -25.37 -10.78 -37.39
N VAL A 60 -24.73 -11.04 -38.54
CA VAL A 60 -23.77 -12.13 -38.68
C VAL A 60 -22.50 -11.88 -37.84
N MET A 61 -21.95 -10.66 -37.90
CA MET A 61 -20.79 -10.29 -37.06
C MET A 61 -21.11 -10.35 -35.57
N GLU A 62 -22.30 -9.88 -35.18
CA GLU A 62 -22.78 -9.92 -33.79
C GLU A 62 -23.00 -11.37 -33.33
N HIS A 63 -23.47 -12.27 -34.20
CA HIS A 63 -23.56 -13.69 -33.90
C HIS A 63 -22.19 -14.31 -33.61
N PHE A 64 -21.20 -14.06 -34.47
CA PHE A 64 -19.84 -14.59 -34.25
C PHE A 64 -19.17 -14.00 -33.01
N LYS A 65 -19.35 -12.71 -32.76
CA LYS A 65 -18.91 -12.05 -31.53
C LYS A 65 -19.52 -12.72 -30.29
N ASN A 66 -20.84 -12.90 -30.27
CA ASN A 66 -21.53 -13.53 -29.14
C ASN A 66 -21.08 -14.98 -28.91
N GLN A 67 -20.84 -15.76 -29.98
CA GLN A 67 -20.28 -17.11 -29.85
C GLN A 67 -18.86 -17.09 -29.30
N ALA A 68 -17.99 -16.20 -29.80
CA ALA A 68 -16.62 -16.06 -29.31
C ALA A 68 -16.59 -15.67 -27.82
N CYS A 69 -17.37 -14.66 -27.42
CA CYS A 69 -17.49 -14.25 -26.02
C CYS A 69 -18.00 -15.38 -25.13
N LYS A 70 -18.99 -16.16 -25.58
CA LYS A 70 -19.52 -17.31 -24.84
C LYS A 70 -18.46 -18.40 -24.64
N MET A 71 -17.68 -18.70 -25.67
CA MET A 71 -16.60 -19.70 -25.57
C MET A 71 -15.47 -19.20 -24.65
N PHE A 72 -15.13 -17.92 -24.73
CA PHE A 72 -14.11 -17.32 -23.87
C PHE A 72 -14.54 -17.34 -22.38
N ALA A 73 -15.78 -16.95 -22.08
CA ALA A 73 -16.31 -17.01 -20.71
C ALA A 73 -16.31 -18.44 -20.16
N ARG A 74 -16.68 -19.43 -20.99
CA ARG A 74 -16.61 -20.84 -20.60
C ARG A 74 -15.18 -21.27 -20.27
N TRP A 75 -14.21 -20.91 -21.11
CA TRP A 75 -12.80 -21.20 -20.85
C TRP A 75 -12.31 -20.57 -19.54
N MET A 76 -12.71 -19.32 -19.24
CA MET A 76 -12.38 -18.68 -17.96
C MET A 76 -12.95 -19.44 -16.76
N TYR A 77 -14.20 -19.91 -16.84
CA TYR A 77 -14.82 -20.70 -15.77
C TYR A 77 -14.11 -22.04 -15.57
N ASP A 78 -13.82 -22.74 -16.66
CA ASP A 78 -13.17 -24.05 -16.64
C ASP A 78 -11.73 -23.95 -16.10
N ALA A 79 -11.00 -22.88 -16.44
CA ALA A 79 -9.62 -22.65 -16.01
C ALA A 79 -9.50 -21.92 -14.66
N GLY A 80 -10.60 -21.47 -14.06
CA GLY A 80 -10.59 -20.71 -12.80
C GLY A 80 -9.94 -19.32 -12.91
N ILE A 81 -10.03 -18.67 -14.08
CA ILE A 81 -9.45 -17.35 -14.32
C ILE A 81 -10.36 -16.28 -13.70
N SER A 82 -9.78 -15.36 -12.92
CA SER A 82 -10.50 -14.22 -12.35
C SER A 82 -11.11 -13.34 -13.43
N PHE A 83 -12.33 -12.84 -13.22
CA PHE A 83 -13.01 -11.93 -14.16
C PHE A 83 -12.25 -10.63 -14.39
N ASN A 84 -11.42 -10.21 -13.43
CA ASN A 84 -10.54 -9.06 -13.62
C ASN A 84 -9.54 -9.26 -14.77
N GLY A 85 -9.31 -10.51 -15.18
CA GLY A 85 -8.47 -10.86 -16.33
C GLY A 85 -8.87 -10.15 -17.63
N ALA A 86 -10.17 -9.88 -17.82
CA ALA A 86 -10.68 -9.18 -19.00
C ALA A 86 -10.35 -7.67 -19.01
N ASN A 87 -9.91 -7.11 -17.89
CA ASN A 87 -9.54 -5.71 -17.76
C ASN A 87 -8.03 -5.47 -17.95
N TYR A 88 -7.21 -6.52 -18.11
CA TYR A 88 -5.79 -6.34 -18.39
C TYR A 88 -5.57 -5.74 -19.77
N GLU A 89 -4.63 -4.81 -19.88
CA GLU A 89 -4.30 -4.11 -21.13
C GLU A 89 -3.88 -5.07 -22.24
N SER A 90 -3.28 -6.21 -21.90
CA SER A 90 -2.87 -7.26 -22.84
C SER A 90 -4.04 -8.03 -23.44
N PHE A 91 -5.24 -7.99 -22.85
CA PHE A 91 -6.36 -8.80 -23.28
C PHE A 91 -6.92 -8.38 -24.64
N GLY A 92 -7.11 -7.07 -24.86
CA GLY A 92 -7.58 -6.53 -26.14
C GLY A 92 -6.67 -6.88 -27.32
N PRO A 93 -5.36 -6.57 -27.25
CA PRO A 93 -4.37 -6.94 -28.26
C PRO A 93 -4.33 -8.44 -28.57
N ALA A 94 -4.47 -9.30 -27.55
CA ALA A 94 -4.51 -10.75 -27.76
C ALA A 94 -5.73 -11.17 -28.62
N ILE A 95 -6.92 -10.65 -28.33
CA ILE A 95 -8.12 -10.92 -29.12
C ILE A 95 -7.98 -10.39 -30.55
N GLU A 96 -7.40 -9.20 -30.70
CA GLU A 96 -7.12 -8.62 -32.02
C GLU A 96 -6.16 -9.48 -32.84
N ALA A 97 -5.04 -9.92 -32.25
CA ALA A 97 -4.05 -10.77 -32.92
C ALA A 97 -4.64 -12.12 -33.37
N ILE A 98 -5.48 -12.74 -32.53
CA ILE A 98 -6.22 -13.96 -32.89
C ILE A 98 -7.18 -13.67 -34.05
N GLY A 99 -7.90 -12.53 -33.99
CA GLY A 99 -8.82 -12.09 -35.04
C GLY A 99 -8.13 -11.83 -36.38
N GLN A 100 -6.94 -11.24 -36.36
CA GLN A 100 -6.13 -10.95 -37.55
C GLN A 100 -5.61 -12.21 -38.24
N HIS A 101 -5.27 -13.26 -37.49
CA HIS A 101 -4.92 -14.57 -38.07
C HIS A 101 -6.12 -15.20 -38.81
N GLY A 102 -7.32 -15.07 -38.24
CA GLY A 102 -8.54 -15.60 -38.81
C GLY A 102 -8.76 -17.11 -38.59
N PRO A 103 -9.80 -17.69 -39.22
CA PRO A 103 -10.21 -19.07 -38.97
C PRO A 103 -9.09 -20.09 -39.23
N GLY A 104 -8.97 -21.08 -38.34
CA GLY A 104 -7.98 -22.17 -38.47
C GLY A 104 -6.71 -21.97 -37.64
N MET A 105 -6.58 -20.88 -36.89
CA MET A 105 -5.55 -20.75 -35.85
C MET A 105 -5.65 -21.91 -34.87
N LYS A 106 -4.54 -22.63 -34.66
CA LYS A 106 -4.45 -23.61 -33.58
C LYS A 106 -4.12 -22.88 -32.28
N PRO A 107 -4.80 -23.20 -31.16
CA PRO A 107 -4.42 -22.65 -29.87
C PRO A 107 -2.98 -23.08 -29.53
N PRO A 108 -2.20 -22.23 -28.84
CA PRO A 108 -0.87 -22.61 -28.41
C PRO A 108 -0.95 -23.77 -27.42
N THR A 109 0.01 -24.68 -27.52
CA THR A 109 0.13 -25.82 -26.61
C THR A 109 0.66 -25.37 -25.25
N TYR A 110 0.44 -26.20 -24.22
CA TYR A 110 0.99 -25.97 -22.88
C TYR A 110 2.50 -25.73 -22.90
N HIS A 111 3.24 -26.52 -23.69
CA HIS A 111 4.69 -26.38 -23.81
C HIS A 111 5.08 -25.06 -24.47
N GLU A 112 4.39 -24.66 -25.55
CA GLU A 112 4.65 -23.39 -26.24
C GLU A 112 4.43 -22.19 -25.33
N VAL A 113 3.35 -22.16 -24.55
CA VAL A 113 3.08 -21.08 -23.60
C VAL A 113 4.13 -21.07 -22.48
N ARG A 114 4.47 -22.23 -21.92
CA ARG A 114 5.34 -22.32 -20.74
C ARG A 114 6.81 -22.02 -21.01
N VAL A 115 7.30 -22.33 -22.21
CA VAL A 115 8.75 -22.27 -22.49
C VAL A 115 9.09 -21.22 -23.56
N PRO A 116 8.87 -21.44 -24.87
CA PRO A 116 9.32 -20.48 -25.88
C PRO A 116 8.57 -19.15 -25.81
N LEU A 117 7.25 -19.13 -25.62
CA LEU A 117 6.51 -17.86 -25.55
C LEU A 117 6.82 -17.09 -24.26
N LEU A 118 7.01 -17.79 -23.14
CA LEU A 118 7.47 -17.16 -21.90
C LEU A 118 8.88 -16.59 -22.04
N ASN A 119 9.80 -17.31 -22.68
CA ASN A 119 11.16 -16.80 -22.92
C ASN A 119 11.15 -15.57 -23.83
N ASN A 120 10.31 -15.57 -24.87
CA ASN A 120 10.13 -14.39 -25.72
C ASN A 120 9.58 -13.20 -24.94
N GLU A 121 8.62 -13.41 -24.05
CA GLU A 121 8.08 -12.35 -23.18
C GLU A 121 9.15 -11.82 -22.21
N VAL A 122 10.02 -12.69 -21.69
CA VAL A 122 11.18 -12.29 -20.87
C VAL A 122 12.15 -11.44 -21.70
N GLU A 123 12.43 -11.82 -22.95
CA GLU A 123 13.28 -11.04 -23.85
C GLU A 123 12.68 -9.67 -24.18
N GLU A 124 11.39 -9.59 -24.50
CA GLU A 124 10.70 -8.30 -24.73
C GLU A 124 10.68 -7.44 -23.47
N THR A 125 10.38 -8.03 -22.31
CA THR A 125 10.46 -7.33 -21.03
C THR A 125 11.86 -6.78 -20.79
N ASN A 126 12.90 -7.55 -21.08
CA ASN A 126 14.28 -7.09 -20.96
C ASN A 126 14.60 -5.92 -21.92
N LYS A 127 14.08 -5.93 -23.16
CA LYS A 127 14.23 -4.78 -24.07
C LYS A 127 13.56 -3.53 -23.52
N ILE A 128 12.33 -3.66 -23.00
CA ILE A 128 11.61 -2.56 -22.35
C ILE A 128 12.44 -2.04 -21.16
N VAL A 129 12.99 -2.93 -20.33
CA VAL A 129 13.87 -2.56 -19.22
C VAL A 129 15.09 -1.79 -19.72
N GLU A 130 15.81 -2.25 -20.75
CA GLU A 130 16.96 -1.55 -21.34
C GLU A 130 16.61 -0.17 -21.90
N GLU A 131 15.43 0.01 -22.49
CA GLU A 131 14.95 1.33 -22.91
C GLU A 131 14.69 2.23 -21.70
N HIS A 132 14.07 1.70 -20.64
CA HIS A 132 13.84 2.42 -19.38
C HIS A 132 15.15 2.70 -18.62
N LYS A 133 16.21 1.90 -18.80
CA LYS A 133 17.55 2.18 -18.23
C LYS A 133 18.09 3.52 -18.68
N LYS A 134 17.74 3.98 -19.88
CA LYS A 134 18.13 5.32 -20.38
C LYS A 134 17.43 6.45 -19.62
N GLU A 135 16.35 6.15 -18.93
CA GLU A 135 15.60 7.08 -18.11
C GLU A 135 15.84 6.88 -16.61
N TRP A 136 16.72 5.95 -16.24
CA TRP A 136 17.11 5.69 -14.85
C TRP A 136 17.70 6.89 -14.13
N GLU A 137 18.01 8.00 -14.79
CA GLU A 137 18.43 9.25 -14.14
C GLU A 137 17.24 10.15 -13.77
N LYS A 138 16.03 9.86 -14.29
CA LYS A 138 14.85 10.75 -14.24
C LYS A 138 13.80 10.36 -13.20
N GLY A 139 13.84 9.16 -12.60
CA GLY A 139 12.76 8.68 -11.73
C GLY A 139 13.05 7.41 -10.93
N ALA A 140 12.02 6.87 -10.26
CA ALA A 140 12.10 5.58 -9.58
C ALA A 140 11.75 4.44 -10.52
N PHE A 141 12.46 3.32 -10.41
CA PHE A 141 12.30 2.16 -11.27
C PHE A 141 12.38 0.87 -10.45
N PHE A 142 11.58 -0.11 -10.83
CA PHE A 142 11.74 -1.46 -10.30
C PHE A 142 12.95 -2.13 -10.96
N LEU A 143 13.86 -2.70 -10.18
CA LEU A 143 15.04 -3.39 -10.72
C LEU A 143 14.73 -4.86 -10.94
N GLU A 144 14.37 -5.56 -9.87
CA GLU A 144 14.16 -7.00 -9.89
C GLU A 144 13.37 -7.46 -8.65
N SER A 145 12.87 -8.69 -8.68
CA SER A 145 12.36 -9.36 -7.48
C SER A 145 12.96 -10.75 -7.41
N ILE A 146 13.44 -11.09 -6.23
CA ILE A 146 14.08 -12.36 -5.94
C ILE A 146 13.22 -13.09 -4.91
N ASP A 147 12.84 -14.33 -5.21
CA ASP A 147 12.22 -15.19 -4.20
C ASP A 147 13.29 -15.69 -3.23
N ALA A 148 13.35 -15.06 -2.07
CA ALA A 148 14.29 -15.38 -1.01
C ALA A 148 13.69 -16.26 0.09
N SER A 149 12.51 -16.86 -0.11
CA SER A 149 11.76 -17.56 0.95
C SER A 149 12.59 -18.66 1.65
N ASP A 150 13.45 -19.36 0.90
CA ASP A 150 14.30 -20.44 1.39
C ASP A 150 15.52 -19.96 2.19
N TYR A 151 15.86 -18.68 2.11
CA TYR A 151 17.09 -18.13 2.70
C TYR A 151 16.98 -16.74 3.34
N SER A 152 15.78 -16.17 3.44
CA SER A 152 15.48 -14.86 4.04
C SER A 152 15.86 -14.74 5.53
N LYS A 153 16.27 -15.86 6.14
CA LYS A 153 16.78 -15.91 7.51
C LYS A 153 18.31 -15.95 7.61
N ILE A 154 19.00 -16.03 6.48
CA ILE A 154 20.45 -16.19 6.41
C ILE A 154 21.05 -14.86 5.95
N GLY A 155 21.62 -14.09 6.89
CA GLY A 155 22.15 -12.76 6.61
C GLY A 155 23.21 -12.72 5.51
N GLU A 156 24.04 -13.75 5.38
CA GLU A 156 25.07 -13.84 4.33
C GLU A 156 24.48 -13.85 2.92
N LYS A 157 23.40 -14.63 2.70
CA LYS A 157 22.71 -14.69 1.41
C LYS A 157 21.97 -13.41 1.08
N ILE A 158 21.48 -12.71 2.10
CA ILE A 158 20.89 -11.38 1.94
C ILE A 158 21.98 -10.38 1.53
N LEU A 159 23.15 -10.42 2.17
CA LEU A 159 24.29 -9.57 1.80
C LEU A 159 24.73 -9.83 0.35
N GLU A 160 24.86 -11.09 -0.04
CA GLU A 160 25.18 -11.48 -1.42
C GLU A 160 24.16 -10.91 -2.41
N SER A 161 22.86 -10.98 -2.08
CA SER A 161 21.80 -10.39 -2.90
C SER A 161 21.96 -8.86 -3.00
N MET A 162 22.22 -8.17 -1.88
CA MET A 162 22.47 -6.72 -1.87
C MET A 162 23.67 -6.35 -2.75
N GLU A 163 24.77 -7.08 -2.63
CA GLU A 163 25.97 -6.85 -3.42
C GLU A 163 25.73 -7.05 -4.92
N ASN A 164 24.98 -8.09 -5.29
CA ASN A 164 24.66 -8.35 -6.68
C ASN A 164 23.86 -7.18 -7.28
N CYS A 165 22.90 -6.62 -6.54
CA CYS A 165 22.18 -5.43 -6.98
C CYS A 165 23.10 -4.21 -7.11
N VAL A 166 23.99 -3.98 -6.14
CA VAL A 166 24.95 -2.86 -6.18
C VAL A 166 25.88 -2.98 -7.38
N LYS A 167 26.39 -4.19 -7.66
CA LYS A 167 27.25 -4.47 -8.83
C LYS A 167 26.50 -4.32 -10.14
N ALA A 168 25.24 -4.79 -10.22
CA ALA A 168 24.40 -4.68 -11.42
C ALA A 168 24.10 -3.22 -11.80
N VAL A 169 23.91 -2.35 -10.81
CA VAL A 169 23.69 -0.91 -10.99
C VAL A 169 25.00 -0.14 -11.20
N GLY A 170 26.10 -0.68 -10.67
CA GLY A 170 27.40 -0.04 -10.63
C GLY A 170 27.60 0.68 -9.30
N GLU A 171 28.67 0.32 -8.60
CA GLU A 171 28.94 0.73 -7.21
C GLU A 171 28.94 2.26 -7.05
N ASN A 172 29.46 3.01 -8.04
CA ASN A 172 29.55 4.46 -8.01
C ASN A 172 28.20 5.18 -8.14
N HIS A 173 27.18 4.50 -8.67
CA HIS A 173 25.85 5.07 -8.84
C HIS A 173 24.96 4.83 -7.62
N VAL A 174 25.31 3.89 -6.75
CA VAL A 174 24.55 3.63 -5.53
C VAL A 174 25.09 4.52 -4.42
N ILE A 175 24.19 5.26 -3.76
CA ILE A 175 24.54 6.07 -2.59
C ILE A 175 23.88 5.56 -1.31
N LYS A 176 22.74 4.87 -1.41
CA LYS A 176 21.94 4.46 -0.26
C LYS A 176 21.28 3.12 -0.47
N VAL A 177 21.24 2.31 0.57
CA VAL A 177 20.43 1.09 0.63
C VAL A 177 19.39 1.20 1.75
N VAL A 178 18.15 0.89 1.47
CA VAL A 178 17.01 0.94 2.39
C VAL A 178 16.45 -0.46 2.53
N THR A 179 16.40 -1.01 3.74
CA THR A 179 15.74 -2.30 3.99
C THR A 179 14.81 -2.21 5.18
N ASP A 180 13.96 -3.22 5.40
CA ASP A 180 13.31 -3.34 6.70
C ASP A 180 14.34 -3.46 7.84
N SER A 181 13.86 -3.33 9.06
CA SER A 181 14.72 -3.33 10.25
C SER A 181 14.75 -4.66 10.98
N ALA A 182 14.38 -5.76 10.32
CA ALA A 182 14.58 -7.09 10.85
C ALA A 182 16.08 -7.32 11.10
N ALA A 183 16.40 -8.07 12.15
CA ALA A 183 17.80 -8.33 12.53
C ALA A 183 18.63 -8.93 11.37
N ASN A 184 17.98 -9.69 10.51
CA ASN A 184 18.57 -10.33 9.33
C ASN A 184 18.97 -9.33 8.23
N ASN A 185 18.38 -8.14 8.22
CA ASN A 185 18.66 -7.08 7.24
C ASN A 185 19.60 -6.00 7.79
N VAL A 186 19.56 -5.74 9.10
CA VAL A 186 20.44 -4.76 9.77
C VAL A 186 21.92 -5.16 9.67
N LYS A 187 22.25 -6.44 9.91
CA LYS A 187 23.64 -6.90 9.87
C LYS A 187 24.24 -6.82 8.46
N PRO A 188 23.58 -7.35 7.41
CA PRO A 188 24.01 -7.17 6.02
C PRO A 188 24.13 -5.71 5.61
N GLY A 189 23.14 -4.87 5.92
CA GLY A 189 23.19 -3.44 5.60
C GLY A 189 24.42 -2.74 6.19
N LYS A 190 24.75 -3.03 7.46
CA LYS A 190 25.97 -2.51 8.10
C LYS A 190 27.25 -3.10 7.52
N MET A 191 27.24 -4.35 7.06
CA MET A 191 28.39 -4.96 6.39
C MET A 191 28.63 -4.31 5.04
N LEU A 192 27.56 -4.05 4.28
CA LEU A 192 27.61 -3.36 3.00
C LEU A 192 28.26 -1.97 3.13
N MET A 193 27.93 -1.21 4.18
CA MET A 193 28.58 0.08 4.48
C MET A 193 30.09 -0.03 4.75
N ARG A 194 30.57 -1.17 5.25
CA ARG A 194 32.00 -1.41 5.47
C ARG A 194 32.71 -1.78 4.17
N MET A 195 32.02 -2.49 3.28
CA MET A 195 32.52 -2.89 1.98
C MET A 195 32.56 -1.72 1.00
N TYR A 196 31.54 -0.85 1.07
CA TYR A 196 31.37 0.31 0.22
C TYR A 196 31.22 1.58 1.07
N PRO A 197 32.33 2.24 1.45
CA PRO A 197 32.29 3.37 2.38
C PRO A 197 31.45 4.58 1.92
N HIS A 198 31.20 4.71 0.62
CA HIS A 198 30.34 5.76 0.04
C HIS A 198 28.84 5.40 0.06
N ILE A 199 28.48 4.15 0.31
CA ILE A 199 27.10 3.67 0.41
C ILE A 199 26.68 3.66 1.88
N TYR A 200 25.55 4.29 2.19
CA TYR A 200 24.96 4.23 3.53
C TYR A 200 23.68 3.41 3.57
N TRP A 201 23.53 2.60 4.62
CA TRP A 201 22.32 1.82 4.85
C TRP A 201 21.40 2.56 5.83
N THR A 202 20.10 2.55 5.56
CA THR A 202 19.07 3.07 6.47
C THR A 202 17.89 2.12 6.60
N PRO A 203 17.23 2.07 7.76
CA PRO A 203 15.99 1.32 7.89
C PRO A 203 14.84 1.97 7.13
N CYS A 204 13.91 1.15 6.65
CA CYS A 204 12.68 1.59 5.99
C CYS A 204 11.83 2.42 6.95
N ALA A 205 11.42 3.59 6.48
CA ALA A 205 10.58 4.53 7.21
C ALA A 205 9.23 3.93 7.62
N ALA A 206 8.54 3.30 6.67
CA ALA A 206 7.24 2.66 6.90
C ALA A 206 7.33 1.58 7.98
N HIS A 207 8.36 0.72 7.88
CA HIS A 207 8.61 -0.31 8.87
C HIS A 207 8.99 0.28 10.25
N CYS A 208 9.74 1.38 10.29
CA CYS A 208 10.00 2.09 11.56
C CYS A 208 8.72 2.60 12.22
N ILE A 209 7.81 3.18 11.44
CA ILE A 209 6.52 3.67 11.94
C ILE A 209 5.64 2.52 12.40
N ASP A 210 5.58 1.40 11.66
CA ASP A 210 4.80 0.22 12.08
C ASP A 210 5.34 -0.35 13.42
N LEU A 211 6.65 -0.31 13.65
CA LEU A 211 7.25 -0.69 14.93
C LEU A 211 7.01 0.32 16.07
N MET A 212 6.82 1.61 15.75
CA MET A 212 6.34 2.59 16.75
C MET A 212 4.92 2.24 17.17
N LEU A 213 4.04 1.95 16.20
CA LEU A 213 2.66 1.52 16.45
C LEU A 213 2.62 0.22 17.25
N GLU A 214 3.48 -0.76 16.92
CA GLU A 214 3.64 -1.97 17.72
C GLU A 214 3.98 -1.65 19.18
N GLY A 215 4.98 -0.78 19.39
CA GLY A 215 5.40 -0.38 20.73
C GLY A 215 4.26 0.26 21.51
N ILE A 216 3.50 1.14 20.88
CA ILE A 216 2.34 1.82 21.49
C ILE A 216 1.27 0.79 21.88
N PHE A 217 0.97 -0.18 21.03
CA PHE A 217 0.01 -1.25 21.36
C PHE A 217 0.50 -2.25 22.41
N LYS A 218 1.79 -2.26 22.75
CA LYS A 218 2.33 -3.03 23.89
C LYS A 218 2.03 -2.36 25.25
N ILE A 219 1.62 -1.09 25.27
CA ILE A 219 1.15 -0.44 26.51
C ILE A 219 -0.05 -1.22 27.05
N ARG A 220 0.00 -1.70 28.30
CA ARG A 220 -1.00 -2.59 28.92
C ARG A 220 -2.46 -2.21 28.61
N LYS A 221 -2.83 -0.95 28.86
CA LYS A 221 -4.21 -0.46 28.61
C LYS A 221 -4.64 -0.63 27.14
N LEU A 222 -3.72 -0.45 26.20
CA LEU A 222 -3.98 -0.58 24.76
C LEU A 222 -3.94 -2.04 24.32
N LYS A 223 -2.99 -2.83 24.81
CA LYS A 223 -2.92 -4.27 24.57
C LYS A 223 -4.21 -4.99 24.94
N ASP A 224 -4.73 -4.69 26.13
CA ASP A 224 -5.98 -5.28 26.63
C ASP A 224 -7.19 -4.82 25.81
N THR A 225 -7.20 -3.54 25.41
CA THR A 225 -8.26 -2.96 24.57
C THR A 225 -8.27 -3.59 23.17
N CYS A 226 -7.12 -3.73 22.52
CA CYS A 226 -6.99 -4.42 21.23
C CYS A 226 -7.41 -5.88 21.31
N SER A 227 -7.01 -6.60 22.37
CA SER A 227 -7.42 -7.98 22.59
C SER A 227 -8.95 -8.11 22.73
N SER A 228 -9.56 -7.17 23.46
CA SER A 228 -11.01 -7.11 23.64
C SER A 228 -11.74 -6.76 22.33
N ALA A 229 -11.19 -5.84 21.54
CA ALA A 229 -11.70 -5.47 20.21
C ALA A 229 -11.64 -6.66 19.24
N MET A 230 -10.52 -7.38 19.18
CA MET A 230 -10.38 -8.59 18.36
C MET A 230 -11.36 -9.69 18.78
N ALA A 231 -11.53 -9.91 20.09
CA ALA A 231 -12.49 -10.87 20.62
C ALA A 231 -13.94 -10.49 20.26
N LEU A 232 -14.28 -9.19 20.31
CA LEU A 232 -15.58 -8.67 19.90
C LEU A 232 -15.82 -8.90 18.41
N CYS A 233 -14.89 -8.50 17.54
CA CYS A 233 -14.99 -8.72 16.10
C CYS A 233 -15.09 -10.21 15.78
N GLY A 234 -14.25 -11.05 16.42
CA GLY A 234 -14.28 -12.49 16.27
C GLY A 234 -15.61 -13.10 16.68
N PHE A 235 -16.20 -12.64 17.79
CA PHE A 235 -17.52 -13.08 18.23
C PHE A 235 -18.62 -12.73 17.22
N ILE A 236 -18.64 -11.48 16.72
CA ILE A 236 -19.66 -11.01 15.77
C ILE A 236 -19.58 -11.80 14.45
N TYR A 237 -18.38 -12.02 13.91
CA TYR A 237 -18.20 -12.73 12.65
C TYR A 237 -18.25 -14.26 12.75
N ALA A 238 -18.23 -14.82 13.96
CA ALA A 238 -18.31 -16.27 14.14
C ALA A 238 -19.69 -16.84 13.78
N ARG A 239 -20.75 -16.03 13.74
CA ARG A 239 -22.13 -16.52 13.56
C ARG A 239 -22.91 -15.66 12.56
N PRO A 240 -23.65 -16.25 11.61
CA PRO A 240 -24.44 -15.48 10.64
C PRO A 240 -25.47 -14.56 11.28
N GLY A 241 -26.11 -14.99 12.37
CA GLY A 241 -27.13 -14.19 13.06
C GLY A 241 -26.59 -12.90 13.69
N THR A 242 -25.41 -12.94 14.29
CA THR A 242 -24.76 -11.75 14.86
C THR A 242 -24.21 -10.83 13.77
N VAL A 243 -23.76 -11.37 12.63
CA VAL A 243 -23.40 -10.58 11.45
C VAL A 243 -24.62 -9.88 10.87
N ASN A 244 -25.76 -10.56 10.76
CA ASN A 244 -27.00 -9.96 10.25
C ASN A 244 -27.49 -8.83 11.16
N MET A 245 -27.43 -9.02 12.48
CA MET A 245 -27.71 -7.94 13.44
C MET A 245 -26.75 -6.77 13.26
N LEU A 246 -25.42 -7.02 13.17
CA LEU A 246 -24.44 -5.97 12.89
C LEU A 246 -24.87 -5.18 11.64
N ARG A 247 -25.07 -5.85 10.51
CA ARG A 247 -25.46 -5.25 9.23
C ARG A 247 -26.74 -4.43 9.33
N TYR A 248 -27.73 -4.88 10.10
CA TYR A 248 -28.95 -4.13 10.34
C TYR A 248 -28.66 -2.82 11.08
N PHE A 249 -27.99 -2.88 12.24
CA PHE A 249 -27.71 -1.71 13.08
C PHE A 249 -26.67 -0.74 12.50
N THR A 250 -25.79 -1.22 11.61
CA THR A 250 -24.73 -0.43 11.00
C THR A 250 -25.04 0.02 9.57
N LYS A 251 -26.23 -0.29 9.04
CA LYS A 251 -26.61 -0.03 7.63
C LYS A 251 -25.61 -0.64 6.65
N LEU A 252 -25.37 -1.94 6.80
CA LEU A 252 -24.45 -2.76 6.00
C LEU A 252 -22.96 -2.37 6.12
N LYS A 253 -22.59 -1.52 7.08
CA LYS A 253 -21.18 -1.22 7.36
C LYS A 253 -20.53 -2.38 8.11
N GLU A 254 -19.47 -2.92 7.54
CA GLU A 254 -18.69 -4.01 8.13
C GLU A 254 -17.64 -3.51 9.14
N LEU A 255 -17.26 -4.37 10.07
CA LEU A 255 -16.09 -4.21 10.94
C LEU A 255 -14.85 -4.75 10.24
N LEU A 256 -13.69 -4.19 10.58
CA LEU A 256 -12.42 -4.62 10.02
C LEU A 256 -11.75 -5.63 10.95
N ARG A 257 -11.21 -6.72 10.40
CA ARG A 257 -10.37 -7.65 11.14
C ARG A 257 -8.90 -7.32 10.89
N PRO A 258 -8.05 -7.28 11.93
CA PRO A 258 -6.64 -6.99 11.75
C PRO A 258 -5.97 -8.14 10.99
N ALA A 259 -5.09 -7.79 10.05
CA ALA A 259 -4.18 -8.75 9.43
C ALA A 259 -3.04 -9.04 10.42
N LYS A 260 -2.54 -10.27 10.45
CA LYS A 260 -1.49 -10.70 11.41
C LYS A 260 -0.18 -9.91 11.31
N THR A 261 0.07 -9.18 10.21
CA THR A 261 1.41 -8.73 9.81
C THR A 261 1.64 -7.22 9.77
N ARG A 262 0.65 -6.37 10.10
CA ARG A 262 0.85 -4.90 10.16
C ARG A 262 0.08 -4.26 11.33
N PHE A 263 0.77 -3.61 12.26
CA PHE A 263 0.15 -3.00 13.44
C PHE A 263 -0.74 -1.81 13.09
N ALA A 264 -0.49 -1.15 11.96
CA ALA A 264 -1.40 -0.18 11.36
C ALA A 264 -2.84 -0.71 11.20
N THR A 265 -3.02 -2.00 10.92
CA THR A 265 -4.36 -2.61 10.79
C THR A 265 -5.11 -2.68 12.12
N SER A 266 -4.40 -2.71 13.25
CA SER A 266 -5.00 -2.64 14.59
C SER A 266 -5.58 -1.24 14.85
N CYS A 267 -4.88 -0.16 14.46
CA CYS A 267 -5.40 1.20 14.53
C CYS A 267 -6.66 1.36 13.66
N ILE A 268 -6.62 0.86 12.44
CA ILE A 268 -7.72 0.96 11.48
C ILE A 268 -8.95 0.19 11.99
N MET A 269 -8.77 -1.01 12.55
CA MET A 269 -9.85 -1.75 13.22
C MET A 269 -10.48 -0.92 14.35
N LEU A 270 -9.65 -0.35 15.23
CA LEU A 270 -10.13 0.47 16.34
C LEU A 270 -10.88 1.71 15.85
N GLY A 271 -10.41 2.34 14.77
CA GLY A 271 -11.08 3.48 14.13
C GLY A 271 -12.46 3.10 13.63
N ARG A 272 -12.57 1.97 12.92
CA ARG A 272 -13.86 1.47 12.44
C ARG A 272 -14.82 1.11 13.57
N LEU A 273 -14.32 0.48 14.64
CA LEU A 273 -15.12 0.20 15.84
C LEU A 273 -15.64 1.49 16.47
N TYR A 274 -14.79 2.51 16.58
CA TYR A 274 -15.14 3.79 17.18
C TYR A 274 -16.23 4.52 16.37
N LEU A 275 -16.11 4.55 15.04
CA LEU A 275 -17.13 5.12 14.14
C LEU A 275 -18.50 4.42 14.28
N LEU A 276 -18.50 3.12 14.56
CA LEU A 276 -19.73 2.34 14.73
C LEU A 276 -20.17 2.21 16.19
N LYS A 277 -19.53 2.92 17.13
CA LYS A 277 -19.81 2.85 18.57
C LYS A 277 -21.29 2.97 18.90
N ALA A 278 -21.97 4.00 18.40
CA ALA A 278 -23.38 4.23 18.71
C ALA A 278 -24.28 3.11 18.17
N SER A 279 -24.03 2.63 16.94
CA SER A 279 -24.74 1.50 16.35
C SER A 279 -24.51 0.20 17.13
N LEU A 280 -23.27 -0.07 17.54
CA LEU A 280 -22.91 -1.25 18.32
C LEU A 280 -23.56 -1.20 19.71
N GLN A 281 -23.51 -0.06 20.40
CA GLN A 281 -24.18 0.08 21.68
C GLN A 281 -25.68 -0.17 21.58
N LYS A 282 -26.34 0.38 20.55
CA LYS A 282 -27.77 0.11 20.28
C LYS A 282 -28.04 -1.37 20.00
N MET A 283 -27.22 -2.01 19.18
CA MET A 283 -27.34 -3.45 18.88
C MET A 283 -27.29 -4.29 20.16
N PHE A 284 -26.31 -4.06 21.04
CA PHE A 284 -26.10 -4.89 22.23
C PHE A 284 -27.07 -4.61 23.39
N VAL A 285 -27.96 -3.62 23.24
CA VAL A 285 -29.07 -3.36 24.19
C VAL A 285 -30.45 -3.53 23.56
N SER A 286 -30.53 -3.96 22.30
CA SER A 286 -31.80 -4.09 21.59
C SER A 286 -32.61 -5.27 22.09
N GLU A 287 -33.93 -5.22 21.90
CA GLU A 287 -34.83 -6.32 22.27
C GLU A 287 -34.46 -7.61 21.53
N GLU A 288 -34.09 -7.50 20.25
CA GLU A 288 -33.65 -8.64 19.43
C GLU A 288 -32.38 -9.28 19.98
N TRP A 289 -31.42 -8.48 20.46
CA TRP A 289 -30.23 -9.02 21.13
C TRP A 289 -30.59 -9.70 22.45
N ILE A 290 -31.37 -9.03 23.31
CA ILE A 290 -31.77 -9.55 24.62
C ILE A 290 -32.52 -10.87 24.49
N ALA A 291 -33.46 -10.97 23.54
CA ALA A 291 -34.23 -12.18 23.28
C ALA A 291 -33.41 -13.29 22.61
N SER A 292 -32.27 -12.97 21.99
CA SER A 292 -31.45 -13.94 21.28
C SER A 292 -30.83 -15.01 22.18
N LYS A 293 -30.46 -16.15 21.59
CA LYS A 293 -29.64 -17.16 22.28
C LYS A 293 -28.21 -16.68 22.57
N TRP A 294 -27.69 -15.76 21.74
CA TRP A 294 -26.31 -15.30 21.81
C TRP A 294 -26.04 -14.42 23.03
N SER A 295 -27.02 -13.63 23.49
CA SER A 295 -26.91 -12.82 24.71
C SER A 295 -26.74 -13.69 25.98
N LYS A 296 -27.25 -14.92 25.95
CA LYS A 296 -27.18 -15.87 27.08
C LYS A 296 -25.84 -16.60 27.15
N GLU A 297 -25.11 -16.71 26.05
CA GLU A 297 -23.78 -17.34 25.98
C GLU A 297 -22.74 -16.53 26.76
N ASN A 298 -21.76 -17.22 27.37
CA ASN A 298 -20.65 -16.55 28.06
C ASN A 298 -19.86 -15.60 27.14
N SER A 299 -19.67 -15.96 25.87
CA SER A 299 -19.05 -15.09 24.87
C SER A 299 -19.88 -13.85 24.56
N GLY A 300 -21.21 -13.98 24.48
CA GLY A 300 -22.11 -12.85 24.25
C GLY A 300 -22.16 -11.91 25.43
N LYS A 301 -22.24 -12.43 26.67
CA LYS A 301 -22.15 -11.63 27.89
C LYS A 301 -20.86 -10.81 27.96
N ARG A 302 -19.71 -11.43 27.60
CA ARG A 302 -18.42 -10.71 27.52
C ARG A 302 -18.42 -9.65 26.42
N ALA A 303 -19.00 -9.92 25.26
CA ALA A 303 -19.12 -8.95 24.17
C ALA A 303 -19.99 -7.75 24.58
N THR A 304 -21.16 -7.99 25.19
CA THR A 304 -22.03 -6.94 25.75
C THR A 304 -21.27 -6.12 26.80
N ALA A 305 -20.62 -6.78 27.76
CA ALA A 305 -19.83 -6.09 28.78
C ALA A 305 -18.72 -5.22 28.18
N THR A 306 -18.07 -5.69 27.11
CA THR A 306 -17.03 -4.92 26.40
C THR A 306 -17.61 -3.68 25.72
N VAL A 307 -18.70 -3.83 24.96
CA VAL A 307 -19.36 -2.73 24.22
C VAL A 307 -19.99 -1.69 25.16
N LEU A 308 -20.42 -2.08 26.35
CA LEU A 308 -21.01 -1.13 27.32
C LEU A 308 -19.98 -0.50 28.25
N LYS A 309 -18.75 -1.01 28.28
CA LYS A 309 -17.69 -0.50 29.16
C LYS A 309 -17.17 0.86 28.69
N ILE A 310 -17.41 1.91 29.47
CA ILE A 310 -16.95 3.28 29.16
C ILE A 310 -15.42 3.33 28.94
N SER A 311 -14.65 2.65 29.80
CA SER A 311 -13.19 2.64 29.70
C SER A 311 -12.66 1.94 28.45
N PHE A 312 -13.41 1.03 27.83
CA PHE A 312 -13.05 0.43 26.54
C PHE A 312 -13.02 1.51 25.45
N TRP A 313 -14.11 2.26 25.30
CA TRP A 313 -14.18 3.35 24.31
C TRP A 313 -13.22 4.49 24.59
N ARG A 314 -12.99 4.83 25.86
CA ARG A 314 -11.99 5.84 26.24
C ARG A 314 -10.58 5.42 25.84
N ASN A 315 -10.23 4.14 26.02
CA ASN A 315 -8.94 3.62 25.60
C ASN A 315 -8.81 3.54 24.08
N ILE A 316 -9.90 3.26 23.35
CA ILE A 316 -9.92 3.34 21.88
C ILE A 316 -9.67 4.77 21.42
N ALA A 317 -10.36 5.76 21.96
CA ALA A 317 -10.14 7.16 21.64
C ALA A 317 -8.68 7.59 21.92
N PHE A 318 -8.13 7.19 23.08
CA PHE A 318 -6.71 7.41 23.39
C PHE A 318 -5.79 6.78 22.32
N ALA A 319 -6.04 5.52 21.92
CA ALA A 319 -5.24 4.85 20.89
C ALA A 319 -5.29 5.60 19.56
N LEU A 320 -6.46 6.08 19.15
CA LEU A 320 -6.65 6.79 17.88
C LEU A 320 -6.01 8.17 17.89
N LYS A 321 -6.08 8.92 19.00
CA LYS A 321 -5.39 10.21 19.17
C LYS A 321 -3.87 10.09 19.07
N VAL A 322 -3.30 9.01 19.60
CA VAL A 322 -1.85 8.76 19.52
C VAL A 322 -1.44 8.19 18.15
N CYS A 323 -2.17 7.19 17.64
CA CYS A 323 -1.75 6.45 16.47
C CYS A 323 -2.21 7.09 15.15
N GLY A 324 -3.33 7.81 15.14
CA GLY A 324 -3.89 8.43 13.94
C GLY A 324 -2.88 9.32 13.20
N PRO A 325 -2.17 10.23 13.89
CA PRO A 325 -1.13 11.04 13.26
C PRO A 325 0.00 10.19 12.67
N LEU A 326 0.43 9.13 13.35
CA LEU A 326 1.44 8.19 12.84
C LEU A 326 0.96 7.41 11.62
N ILE A 327 -0.32 7.03 11.55
CA ILE A 327 -0.91 6.38 10.37
C ILE A 327 -0.92 7.34 9.17
N LYS A 328 -1.18 8.63 9.40
CA LYS A 328 -1.06 9.64 8.33
C LYS A 328 0.37 9.73 7.82
N VAL A 329 1.38 9.71 8.69
CA VAL A 329 2.79 9.64 8.26
C VAL A 329 3.09 8.34 7.52
N LEU A 330 2.59 7.19 8.00
CA LEU A 330 2.76 5.90 7.34
C LEU A 330 2.23 5.94 5.90
N ARG A 331 1.03 6.51 5.70
CA ARG A 331 0.44 6.66 4.36
C ARG A 331 1.27 7.57 3.44
N ILE A 332 1.92 8.61 3.98
CA ILE A 332 2.81 9.47 3.20
C ILE A 332 4.04 8.69 2.75
N VAL A 333 4.62 7.84 3.62
CA VAL A 333 5.85 7.10 3.29
C VAL A 333 5.60 5.86 2.45
N ASP A 334 4.44 5.21 2.59
CA ASP A 334 3.97 4.10 1.75
C ASP A 334 3.37 4.55 0.42
N GLY A 335 3.19 5.86 0.20
CA GLY A 335 2.60 6.40 -1.02
C GLY A 335 3.55 6.31 -2.22
N GLU A 336 3.13 5.63 -3.28
CA GLU A 336 3.94 5.40 -4.50
C GLU A 336 3.88 6.57 -5.51
N THR A 337 2.99 7.54 -5.31
CA THR A 337 2.70 8.59 -6.30
C THR A 337 3.63 9.80 -6.23
N LYS A 338 4.31 10.03 -5.09
CA LYS A 338 5.19 11.20 -4.88
C LYS A 338 6.39 10.84 -4.01
N PRO A 339 7.59 11.39 -4.28
CA PRO A 339 8.75 11.19 -3.41
C PRO A 339 8.48 11.62 -1.96
N SER A 340 8.44 10.63 -1.06
CA SER A 340 8.01 10.81 0.34
C SER A 340 9.14 11.25 1.27
N MET A 341 10.41 11.00 0.89
CA MET A 341 11.58 11.23 1.74
C MET A 341 11.73 12.70 2.17
N ARG A 342 11.39 13.68 1.32
CA ARG A 342 11.46 15.11 1.68
C ARG A 342 10.45 15.53 2.73
N TYR A 343 9.38 14.75 2.92
CA TYR A 343 8.27 15.13 3.78
C TYR A 343 8.30 14.47 5.15
N ILE A 344 9.07 13.39 5.31
CA ILE A 344 8.94 12.53 6.49
C ILE A 344 9.28 13.25 7.80
N TYR A 345 10.34 14.07 7.82
CA TYR A 345 10.72 14.83 9.01
C TYR A 345 9.63 15.82 9.43
N GLY A 346 9.15 16.63 8.47
CA GLY A 346 8.04 17.56 8.72
C GLY A 346 6.73 16.85 9.09
N ALA A 347 6.46 15.68 8.50
CA ALA A 347 5.28 14.88 8.81
C ALA A 347 5.34 14.28 10.22
N MET A 348 6.52 13.81 10.66
CA MET A 348 6.73 13.32 12.02
C MET A 348 6.61 14.42 13.07
N GLU A 349 7.19 15.60 12.82
CA GLU A 349 7.05 16.76 13.71
C GLU A 349 5.59 17.21 13.84
N ARG A 350 4.86 17.27 12.71
CA ARG A 350 3.42 17.52 12.73
C ARG A 350 2.68 16.44 13.50
N ALA A 351 3.02 15.17 13.31
CA ALA A 351 2.37 14.08 14.03
C ALA A 351 2.55 14.21 15.55
N LYS A 352 3.77 14.52 16.01
CA LYS A 352 4.04 14.81 17.43
C LYS A 352 3.23 16.00 17.93
N SER A 353 3.20 17.10 17.16
CA SER A 353 2.43 18.30 17.52
C SER A 353 0.95 18.01 17.71
N VAL A 354 0.35 17.20 16.83
CA VAL A 354 -1.07 16.81 16.92
C VAL A 354 -1.32 15.96 18.15
N ILE A 355 -0.43 15.00 18.44
CA ILE A 355 -0.55 14.19 19.66
C ILE A 355 -0.52 15.08 20.89
N VAL A 356 0.41 16.05 20.97
CA VAL A 356 0.48 17.00 22.10
C VAL A 356 -0.81 17.79 22.24
N SER A 357 -1.36 18.33 21.15
CA SER A 357 -2.60 19.12 21.20
C SER A 357 -3.84 18.29 21.54
N SER A 358 -3.81 16.97 21.37
CA SER A 358 -4.95 16.08 21.66
C SER A 358 -5.14 15.76 23.15
N PHE A 359 -4.20 16.14 24.03
CA PHE A 359 -4.19 15.84 25.47
C PHE A 359 -3.90 17.08 26.31
N GLU A 360 -4.47 17.14 27.52
CA GLU A 360 -4.27 18.25 28.45
C GLU A 360 -2.96 18.11 29.24
N SER A 361 -2.53 16.88 29.52
CA SER A 361 -1.35 16.59 30.32
C SER A 361 -0.33 15.74 29.58
N GLU A 362 0.94 16.14 29.68
CA GLU A 362 2.09 15.38 29.15
C GLU A 362 2.10 13.92 29.64
N ASN A 363 1.70 13.69 30.89
CA ASN A 363 1.68 12.36 31.49
C ASN A 363 0.78 11.36 30.74
N GLU A 364 -0.19 11.84 29.95
CA GLU A 364 -1.10 10.98 29.20
C GLU A 364 -0.41 10.33 27.98
N TYR A 365 0.41 11.10 27.25
CA TYR A 365 1.08 10.65 26.03
C TYR A 365 2.57 10.38 26.20
N LYS A 366 3.19 10.75 27.33
CA LYS A 366 4.62 10.58 27.60
C LYS A 366 5.16 9.19 27.25
N LYS A 367 4.47 8.12 27.67
CA LYS A 367 4.89 6.74 27.34
C LYS A 367 4.86 6.43 25.85
N ALA A 368 3.93 7.02 25.10
CA ALA A 368 3.90 6.90 23.65
C ALA A 368 5.04 7.69 23.01
N PHE A 369 5.36 8.88 23.53
CA PHE A 369 6.50 9.68 23.09
C PHE A 369 7.82 8.98 23.34
N GLU A 370 8.04 8.40 24.51
CA GLU A 370 9.22 7.59 24.81
C GLU A 370 9.42 6.46 23.78
N ILE A 371 8.34 5.83 23.32
CA ILE A 371 8.39 4.80 22.26
C ILE A 371 8.72 5.41 20.90
N ILE A 372 8.05 6.51 20.53
CA ILE A 372 8.25 7.20 19.26
C ILE A 372 9.69 7.70 19.17
N ASP A 373 10.17 8.42 20.19
CA ASP A 373 11.49 9.03 20.24
C ASP A 373 12.58 7.95 20.27
N HIS A 374 12.45 6.93 21.13
CA HIS A 374 13.41 5.82 21.13
C HIS A 374 13.51 5.16 19.74
N ARG A 375 12.38 4.94 19.06
CA ARG A 375 12.38 4.32 17.72
C ARG A 375 12.87 5.27 16.63
N TRP A 376 12.68 6.57 16.80
CA TRP A 376 13.13 7.60 15.87
C TRP A 376 14.63 7.88 16.00
N GLU A 377 15.15 7.92 17.23
CA GLU A 377 16.56 8.21 17.54
C GLU A 377 17.47 6.99 17.35
N VAL A 378 17.09 5.81 17.86
CA VAL A 378 17.94 4.59 17.83
C VAL A 378 18.11 4.05 16.40
N ARG A 379 17.21 4.40 15.48
CA ARG A 379 17.24 3.92 14.09
C ARG A 379 18.04 4.82 13.14
N GLY A 380 18.68 5.85 13.67
CA GLY A 380 19.53 6.76 12.90
C GLY A 380 18.68 7.71 12.08
N ARG A 381 19.00 9.00 12.19
CA ARG A 381 18.51 10.03 11.27
C ARG A 381 18.70 9.47 9.85
N LEU A 382 17.63 9.48 9.02
CA LEU A 382 17.63 8.99 7.63
C LEU A 382 18.76 9.57 6.76
N VAL A 383 19.38 10.65 7.26
CA VAL A 383 20.62 11.26 6.84
C VAL A 383 21.59 11.23 8.03
N PRO A 384 22.72 10.50 7.98
CA PRO A 384 23.70 10.46 9.06
C PRO A 384 24.60 11.70 9.15
N ASP A 385 24.77 12.43 8.05
CA ASP A 385 25.60 13.63 7.98
C ASP A 385 24.94 14.83 8.66
N THR A 386 25.58 15.38 9.70
CA THR A 386 25.07 16.51 10.47
C THR A 386 24.95 17.80 9.67
N THR A 387 25.72 17.97 8.59
CA THR A 387 25.67 19.16 7.73
C THR A 387 24.43 19.13 6.84
N ILE A 388 24.14 17.97 6.23
CA ILE A 388 22.92 17.75 5.45
C ILE A 388 21.70 17.74 6.38
N GLN A 389 21.81 17.22 7.61
CA GLN A 389 20.75 17.35 8.61
C GLN A 389 20.45 18.80 8.94
N ASN A 390 21.47 19.64 9.17
CA ASN A 390 21.29 21.05 9.45
C ASN A 390 20.66 21.77 8.25
N ALA A 391 21.09 21.48 7.02
CA ALA A 391 20.47 22.02 5.81
C ALA A 391 18.99 21.63 5.68
N ILE A 392 18.62 20.38 6.00
CA ILE A 392 17.22 19.92 6.02
C ILE A 392 16.44 20.60 7.14
N ILE A 393 17.02 20.78 8.34
CA ILE A 393 16.39 21.47 9.47
C ILE A 393 16.15 22.95 9.14
N ASP A 394 17.11 23.60 8.49
CA ASP A 394 17.01 24.97 8.02
C ASP A 394 15.90 25.08 6.94
N GLU A 395 15.83 24.12 6.00
CA GLU A 395 14.72 24.03 5.04
C GLU A 395 13.36 23.76 5.72
N ILE A 396 13.32 23.01 6.82
CA ILE A 396 12.10 22.79 7.62
C ILE A 396 11.65 24.11 8.25
N ALA A 397 12.57 24.94 8.74
CA ALA A 397 12.23 26.27 9.24
C ALA A 397 11.67 27.16 8.11
N VAL A 398 12.30 27.17 6.93
CA VAL A 398 11.82 27.91 5.75
C VAL A 398 10.44 27.43 5.29
N TYR A 399 10.20 26.11 5.30
CA TYR A 399 8.90 25.49 5.01
C TYR A 399 7.83 25.84 6.08
N LYS A 400 8.20 25.83 7.37
CA LYS A 400 7.32 26.13 8.50
C LYS A 400 6.88 27.59 8.52
N TYR A 401 7.81 28.51 8.21
CA TYR A 401 7.55 29.95 8.21
C TYR A 401 7.12 30.52 6.85
N ALA A 402 7.00 29.70 5.81
CA ALA A 402 6.60 30.14 4.47
C ALA A 402 7.56 31.17 3.86
N THR A 403 8.85 31.11 4.16
CA THR A 403 9.83 32.08 3.68
C THR A 403 10.50 31.60 2.39
N ASP A 404 11.20 32.51 1.70
CA ASP A 404 12.00 32.25 0.50
C ASP A 404 11.27 31.48 -0.62
N SER A 405 11.86 30.38 -1.12
CA SER A 405 11.35 29.56 -2.22
C SER A 405 9.97 28.92 -1.93
N PHE A 406 9.57 28.84 -0.66
CA PHE A 406 8.27 28.33 -0.22
C PHE A 406 7.23 29.42 0.04
N SER A 407 7.55 30.71 -0.18
CA SER A 407 6.63 31.84 0.01
C SER A 407 5.53 31.96 -1.06
N SER A 408 5.61 31.18 -2.14
CA SER A 408 4.61 31.20 -3.21
C SER A 408 3.23 30.71 -2.75
N GLU A 409 2.17 31.30 -3.31
CA GLU A 409 0.79 30.91 -2.97
C GLU A 409 0.45 29.46 -3.35
N MET A 410 1.15 28.90 -4.34
CA MET A 410 1.03 27.48 -4.69
C MET A 410 1.67 26.58 -3.63
N ALA A 411 2.84 26.94 -3.10
CA ALA A 411 3.49 26.20 -1.99
C ALA A 411 2.73 26.36 -0.66
N LYS A 412 2.07 27.51 -0.42
CA LYS A 412 1.15 27.70 0.71
C LYS A 412 -0.15 26.90 0.56
N ARG A 413 -0.69 26.76 -0.66
CA ARG A 413 -1.87 25.92 -0.95
C ARG A 413 -1.58 24.43 -0.86
N ALA A 414 -0.45 23.97 -1.41
CA ALA A 414 0.00 22.59 -1.30
C ALA A 414 0.30 22.16 0.15
N ARG A 415 0.62 23.12 1.04
CA ARG A 415 0.71 22.90 2.50
C ARG A 415 -0.63 22.61 3.17
N LYS A 416 -1.75 23.07 2.59
CA LYS A 416 -3.10 22.95 3.13
C LYS A 416 -3.95 21.87 2.43
N GLN A 417 -3.48 21.29 1.33
CA GLN A 417 -4.21 20.26 0.58
C GLN A 417 -3.58 18.88 0.84
N LEU A 418 -4.28 18.11 1.66
CA LEU A 418 -3.94 16.77 2.11
C LEU A 418 -4.08 15.69 1.04
N ALA A 419 -3.27 14.64 1.20
CA ALA A 419 -3.14 13.53 0.27
C ALA A 419 -4.41 12.65 0.19
N PRO A 420 -4.76 12.13 -0.99
CA PRO A 420 -5.88 11.22 -1.18
C PRO A 420 -5.53 9.78 -0.78
N GLY A 421 -6.52 9.06 -0.24
CA GLY A 421 -6.42 7.64 0.07
C GLY A 421 -7.72 7.12 0.70
N GLU A 422 -8.67 6.73 -0.14
CA GLU A 422 -9.97 6.17 0.25
C GLU A 422 -9.84 4.69 0.65
N ASP A 423 -10.31 4.39 1.86
CA ASP A 423 -10.83 3.10 2.35
C ASP A 423 -11.14 3.20 3.86
N LEU A 424 -10.47 4.14 4.54
CA LEU A 424 -10.89 4.72 5.81
C LEU A 424 -10.61 6.22 5.74
N ASN A 425 -11.66 7.04 5.70
CA ASN A 425 -11.52 8.49 5.82
C ASN A 425 -11.12 8.81 7.27
N TRP A 426 -9.83 9.05 7.50
CA TRP A 426 -9.35 9.42 8.83
C TRP A 426 -9.99 10.72 9.32
N ASP A 427 -10.46 11.57 8.42
CA ASP A 427 -11.15 12.79 8.78
C ASP A 427 -12.49 12.48 9.47
N ASP A 428 -13.20 11.42 9.08
CA ASP A 428 -14.40 10.95 9.80
C ASP A 428 -14.05 10.52 11.23
N VAL A 429 -12.88 9.91 11.43
CA VAL A 429 -12.40 9.47 12.75
C VAL A 429 -11.99 10.67 13.60
N CYS A 430 -11.29 11.65 13.03
CA CYS A 430 -10.91 12.91 13.70
C CYS A 430 -12.14 13.72 14.10
N ILE A 431 -13.13 13.86 13.20
CA ILE A 431 -14.42 14.50 13.49
C ILE A 431 -15.12 13.78 14.65
N ALA A 432 -15.15 12.44 14.64
CA ALA A 432 -15.76 11.66 15.72
C ALA A 432 -15.01 11.77 17.07
N LEU A 433 -13.72 12.14 17.05
CA LEU A 433 -12.91 12.38 18.24
C LEU A 433 -13.02 13.82 18.77
N GLY A 434 -13.67 14.71 18.01
CA GLY A 434 -13.81 16.13 18.36
C GLY A 434 -12.59 16.98 18.00
N ASP A 435 -11.72 16.51 17.10
CA ASP A 435 -10.57 17.27 16.63
C ASP A 435 -11.04 18.19 15.48
N GLU A 436 -11.00 19.52 15.67
CA GLU A 436 -11.55 20.53 14.73
C GLU A 436 -10.70 20.76 13.46
N GLU A 437 -9.45 20.30 13.41
CA GLU A 437 -8.59 20.49 12.25
C GLU A 437 -8.28 19.18 11.51
N PRO A 438 -8.69 19.04 10.23
CA PRO A 438 -8.17 18.02 9.35
C PRO A 438 -6.69 18.31 9.04
N LEU A 439 -5.86 17.56 9.76
CA LEU A 439 -4.47 17.18 9.54
C LEU A 439 -3.99 17.04 8.12
#